data_AF-A0A2H6GJN6-F1
#
_entry.id   AF-A0A2H6GJN6-F1
#
_cell.length_a   1.000
_cell.length_b   1.000
_cell.length_c   1.000
_cell.angle_alpha   90.00
_cell.angle_beta   90.00
_cell.angle_gamma   90.00
#
_symmetry.space_group_name_H-M   'P 1'
#
loop_
_entity.id
_entity.type
_entity.pdbx_description
1 polymer ?
#
loop_
_entity_poly.entity_id
_entity_poly.type
_entity_poly.pdbx_seq_one_letter_code
_entity_poly.pdbx_strand_id
1 'polypeptide(L)'
;MRSRMSGYVARMTVVLALAVFFLSPPAVCSAFRNLKDGEIPPDFTLKDLSGVEHSLSAEKGKVVVLCFVKGVQDRSIRALNGLTNIYASLKDKGLSVFAISENDESIEDLQSLKEKLALKFPVLLDKDREIYGKYGLFIFPSTAIIDQEGRFVFEYSSYGSDFEQALMDKSKVLLGVISEEELARSEMKHEIQELTPEAKEAQREMQTARILISRGMGSKALPKLLKALKLDSSLVDARLMAGRLYIEAENFGEAKAQFEKALESDPGSHDARIGLGTVLLAAGDLDAAEAQLQKAAALNPDPALALYRLGQVYEKKGEIRKAMTTYRDAIHRQLKMEGKTK
;
A
#
# COMPACT_ATOMS: atom_id res chain seq x y z
N MET A 1 48.65 -41.87 -45.64
CA MET A 1 47.67 -41.15 -46.47
C MET A 1 46.39 -41.00 -45.66
N ARG A 2 46.03 -39.77 -45.26
CA ARG A 2 44.86 -39.01 -45.78
C ARG A 2 43.54 -39.77 -45.52
N SER A 3 42.50 -39.24 -44.88
CA SER A 3 42.06 -37.84 -44.84
C SER A 3 40.78 -37.71 -43.97
N ARG A 4 40.73 -36.63 -43.18
CA ARG A 4 39.62 -35.68 -42.91
C ARG A 4 38.27 -36.17 -42.36
N MET A 5 37.93 -35.62 -41.19
CA MET A 5 37.01 -34.47 -40.98
C MET A 5 37.18 -34.01 -39.52
N SER A 6 37.93 -32.94 -39.19
CA SER A 6 37.48 -31.53 -39.10
C SER A 6 36.07 -31.43 -38.52
N GLY A 7 35.81 -30.96 -37.30
CA GLY A 7 36.38 -29.79 -36.64
C GLY A 7 35.23 -28.80 -36.40
N TYR A 8 34.50 -28.95 -35.30
CA TYR A 8 33.58 -27.91 -34.80
C TYR A 8 34.14 -27.38 -33.49
N VAL A 9 34.94 -26.33 -33.66
CA VAL A 9 35.45 -25.45 -32.62
C VAL A 9 34.32 -24.56 -32.14
N ALA A 10 34.28 -24.38 -30.81
CA ALA A 10 33.77 -23.25 -30.05
C ALA A 10 33.13 -22.07 -30.83
N ARG A 11 31.90 -21.74 -30.46
CA ARG A 11 31.38 -20.36 -30.32
C ARG A 11 29.93 -20.41 -29.83
N MET A 12 29.74 -20.30 -28.51
CA MET A 12 28.46 -19.85 -27.96
C MET A 12 28.72 -18.96 -26.76
N THR A 13 29.40 -17.85 -27.05
CA THR A 13 29.45 -16.67 -26.20
C THR A 13 28.54 -15.64 -26.83
N VAL A 14 27.85 -14.86 -25.99
CA VAL A 14 27.05 -13.67 -26.30
C VAL A 14 25.59 -13.97 -26.73
N VAL A 15 24.64 -13.77 -25.81
CA VAL A 15 23.65 -12.67 -25.76
C VAL A 15 22.61 -13.04 -24.68
N LEU A 16 22.78 -12.53 -23.46
CA LEU A 16 21.65 -12.26 -22.56
C LEU A 16 21.97 -11.04 -21.70
N ALA A 17 22.25 -9.93 -22.38
CA ALA A 17 22.25 -8.60 -21.80
C ALA A 17 21.12 -7.83 -22.50
N LEU A 18 19.93 -7.80 -21.91
CA LEU A 18 18.86 -6.83 -22.17
C LEU A 18 17.57 -7.22 -21.41
N ALA A 19 17.51 -6.86 -20.13
CA ALA A 19 16.27 -6.53 -19.41
C ALA A 19 16.58 -5.85 -18.07
N VAL A 20 17.46 -4.84 -18.08
CA VAL A 20 17.55 -3.86 -16.99
C VAL A 20 17.40 -2.50 -17.66
N PHE A 21 16.16 -2.18 -18.04
CA PHE A 21 15.79 -0.85 -18.50
C PHE A 21 14.51 -0.44 -17.76
N PHE A 22 14.74 0.38 -16.72
CA PHE A 22 13.81 1.33 -16.12
C PHE A 22 12.45 0.81 -15.64
N LEU A 23 12.47 0.17 -14.48
CA LEU A 23 11.57 0.62 -13.40
C LEU A 23 12.42 1.51 -12.50
N SER A 24 12.69 2.75 -12.92
CA SER A 24 12.93 3.77 -11.91
C SER A 24 11.63 3.83 -11.12
N PRO A 25 11.62 3.51 -9.81
CA PRO A 25 10.44 3.79 -9.02
C PRO A 25 10.08 5.27 -9.27
N PRO A 26 8.79 5.62 -9.36
CA PRO A 26 8.41 7.03 -9.41
C PRO A 26 9.18 7.72 -8.29
N ALA A 27 9.89 8.80 -8.60
CA ALA A 27 10.74 9.49 -7.64
C ALA A 27 9.92 9.72 -6.37
N VAL A 28 10.16 8.88 -5.37
CA VAL A 28 9.51 9.03 -4.08
C VAL A 28 10.03 10.37 -3.60
N CYS A 29 9.12 11.30 -3.35
CA CYS A 29 9.51 12.60 -2.86
C CYS A 29 10.12 12.37 -1.47
N SER A 30 11.46 12.33 -1.41
CA SER A 30 12.21 12.11 -0.18
C SER A 30 11.79 13.17 0.82
N ALA A 31 11.51 12.77 2.06
CA ALA A 31 11.18 13.71 3.11
C ALA A 31 12.38 14.58 3.50
N PHE A 32 13.60 14.11 3.23
CA PHE A 32 14.88 14.73 3.59
C PHE A 32 15.56 15.33 2.34
N ARG A 33 15.11 16.52 1.90
CA ARG A 33 15.59 17.11 0.63
C ARG A 33 17.09 17.39 0.57
N ASN A 34 17.72 17.56 1.73
CA ASN A 34 19.13 17.95 1.83
C ASN A 34 20.04 16.79 2.26
N LEU A 35 19.50 15.58 2.42
CA LEU A 35 20.29 14.39 2.74
C LEU A 35 20.22 13.39 1.59
N LYS A 36 21.35 12.77 1.26
CA LYS A 36 21.43 11.68 0.30
C LYS A 36 21.82 10.38 0.98
N ASP A 37 21.37 9.27 0.41
CA ASP A 37 21.77 7.94 0.87
C ASP A 37 23.30 7.79 0.89
N GLY A 38 23.82 7.30 2.01
CA GLY A 38 25.25 7.14 2.31
C GLY A 38 25.98 8.42 2.77
N GLU A 39 25.33 9.58 2.82
CA GLU A 39 25.94 10.84 3.26
C GLU A 39 26.00 10.93 4.80
N ILE A 40 27.04 11.58 5.33
CA ILE A 40 27.10 11.91 6.76
C ILE A 40 26.24 13.18 6.96
N PRO A 41 25.12 13.10 7.69
CA PRO A 41 24.25 14.25 7.88
C PRO A 41 24.94 15.32 8.73
N PRO A 42 24.56 16.61 8.59
CA PRO A 42 25.04 17.66 9.47
C PRO A 42 24.80 17.32 10.94
N ASP A 43 25.83 17.51 11.78
CA ASP A 43 25.74 17.27 13.22
C ASP A 43 24.77 18.25 13.90
N PHE A 44 24.28 17.85 15.07
CA PHE A 44 23.43 18.68 15.92
C PHE A 44 23.83 18.56 17.39
N THR A 45 23.43 19.55 18.18
CA THR A 45 23.44 19.46 19.64
C THR A 45 22.12 20.04 20.14
N LEU A 46 21.21 19.17 20.57
CA LEU A 46 19.87 19.55 21.00
C LEU A 46 19.65 19.13 22.45
N LYS A 47 18.80 19.86 23.15
CA LYS A 47 18.42 19.55 24.53
C LYS A 47 17.17 18.71 24.56
N ASP A 48 17.13 17.73 25.45
CA ASP A 48 15.90 17.02 25.77
C ASP A 48 14.98 17.82 26.71
N LEU A 49 13.79 17.27 27.00
CA LEU A 49 12.80 17.88 27.90
C LEU A 49 13.29 18.08 29.35
N SER A 50 14.43 17.48 29.74
CA SER A 50 15.08 17.67 31.04
C SER A 50 16.29 18.61 31.00
N GLY A 51 16.63 19.12 29.81
CA GLY A 51 17.75 20.03 29.58
C GLY A 51 19.10 19.35 29.34
N VAL A 52 19.14 18.01 29.24
CA VAL A 52 20.36 17.26 28.90
C VAL A 52 20.66 17.44 27.43
N GLU A 53 21.93 17.73 27.10
CA GLU A 53 22.40 17.89 25.72
C GLU A 53 22.71 16.54 25.09
N HIS A 54 22.25 16.36 23.84
CA HIS A 54 22.48 15.19 23.02
C HIS A 54 23.03 15.65 21.67
N SER A 55 24.09 14.99 21.19
CA SER A 55 24.65 15.24 19.86
C SER A 55 24.66 13.98 19.01
N LEU A 56 24.52 14.14 17.70
CA LEU A 56 24.56 13.00 16.79
C LEU A 56 25.96 12.39 16.73
N SER A 57 26.99 13.23 16.71
CA SER A 57 28.40 12.79 16.73
C SER A 57 28.77 11.93 17.96
N ALA A 58 28.11 12.11 19.10
CA ALA A 58 28.33 11.31 20.31
C ALA A 58 27.80 9.87 20.17
N GLU A 59 26.93 9.60 19.21
CA GLU A 59 26.30 8.30 18.98
C GLU A 59 27.03 7.45 17.94
N LYS A 60 28.25 7.85 17.56
CA LYS A 60 29.09 7.10 16.62
C LYS A 60 29.33 5.66 17.11
N GLY A 61 29.20 4.68 16.21
CA GLY A 61 29.29 3.26 16.52
C GLY A 61 27.96 2.61 16.92
N LYS A 62 26.88 3.38 17.02
CA LYS A 62 25.51 2.88 17.21
C LYS A 62 24.69 3.11 15.95
N VAL A 63 23.59 2.36 15.82
CA VAL A 63 22.55 2.67 14.83
C VAL A 63 21.62 3.69 15.47
N VAL A 64 21.40 4.82 14.79
CA VAL A 64 20.61 5.93 15.34
C VAL A 64 19.33 6.12 14.52
N VAL A 65 18.18 6.08 15.19
CA VAL A 65 16.88 6.40 14.58
C VAL A 65 16.47 7.80 15.01
N LEU A 66 16.30 8.70 14.05
CA LEU A 66 15.82 10.07 14.27
C LEU A 66 14.39 10.17 13.76
N CYS A 67 13.43 10.45 14.64
CA CYS A 67 12.03 10.63 14.26
C CYS A 67 11.60 12.08 14.48
N PHE A 68 11.40 12.79 13.37
CA PHE A 68 10.95 14.18 13.36
C PHE A 68 9.42 14.20 13.41
N VAL A 69 8.90 14.83 14.46
CA VAL A 69 7.48 14.78 14.80
C VAL A 69 6.86 16.16 14.97
N LYS A 70 5.54 16.16 15.02
CA LYS A 70 4.71 17.22 15.58
C LYS A 70 3.78 16.56 16.60
N GLY A 71 3.99 16.78 17.89
CA GLY A 71 3.25 16.21 19.02
C GLY A 71 1.71 16.29 18.97
N VAL A 72 1.08 17.31 18.37
CA VAL A 72 -0.40 17.38 18.25
C VAL A 72 -0.94 16.51 17.09
N GLN A 73 -0.06 15.97 16.24
CA GLN A 73 -0.46 15.20 15.06
C GLN A 73 -0.61 13.70 15.38
N ASP A 74 -1.80 13.13 15.14
CA ASP A 74 -2.07 11.69 15.36
C ASP A 74 -1.04 10.74 14.72
N ARG A 75 -0.55 11.08 13.52
CA ARG A 75 0.45 10.27 12.82
C ARG A 75 1.79 10.25 13.56
N SER A 76 2.19 11.38 14.13
CA SER A 76 3.38 11.48 14.97
C SER A 76 3.24 10.66 16.25
N ILE A 77 2.08 10.71 16.90
CA ILE A 77 1.79 9.91 18.10
C ILE A 77 1.91 8.41 17.78
N ARG A 78 1.37 7.96 16.64
CA ARG A 78 1.48 6.56 16.20
C ARG A 78 2.92 6.17 15.88
N ALA A 79 3.69 7.04 15.23
CA ALA A 79 5.11 6.81 14.95
C ALA A 79 5.91 6.65 16.25
N LEU A 80 5.73 7.55 17.21
CA LEU A 80 6.36 7.47 18.54
C LEU A 80 6.01 6.18 19.27
N ASN A 81 4.74 5.76 19.21
CA ASN A 81 4.31 4.51 19.82
C ASN A 81 4.98 3.27 19.17
N GLY A 82 5.08 3.23 17.83
CA GLY A 82 5.79 2.15 17.13
C GLY A 82 7.28 2.09 17.47
N LEU A 83 7.91 3.25 17.67
CA LEU A 83 9.31 3.33 18.09
C LEU A 83 9.56 2.77 19.49
N THR A 84 8.57 2.78 20.40
CA THR A 84 8.70 2.20 21.73
C THR A 84 9.04 0.70 21.67
N ASN A 85 8.39 -0.04 20.77
CA ASN A 85 8.64 -1.47 20.57
C ASN A 85 10.00 -1.75 19.94
N ILE A 86 10.39 -0.95 18.95
CA ILE A 86 11.69 -1.02 18.28
C ILE A 86 12.81 -0.76 19.30
N TYR A 87 12.70 0.34 20.04
CA TYR A 87 13.67 0.70 21.07
C TYR A 87 13.77 -0.39 22.15
N ALA A 88 12.65 -0.88 22.67
CA ALA A 88 12.64 -1.92 23.69
C ALA A 88 13.34 -3.21 23.23
N SER A 89 13.26 -3.54 21.94
CA SER A 89 13.82 -4.78 21.37
C SER A 89 15.31 -4.68 21.03
N LEU A 90 15.80 -3.48 20.68
CA LEU A 90 17.12 -3.30 20.08
C LEU A 90 18.07 -2.39 20.86
N LYS A 91 17.63 -1.69 21.90
CA LYS A 91 18.47 -0.78 22.70
C LYS A 91 19.76 -1.45 23.22
N ASP A 92 19.67 -2.70 23.69
CA ASP A 92 20.78 -3.43 24.29
C ASP A 92 21.75 -4.00 23.23
N LYS A 93 21.39 -3.86 21.95
CA LYS A 93 22.20 -4.26 20.79
C LYS A 93 22.91 -3.09 20.12
N GLY A 94 22.78 -1.87 20.66
CA GLY A 94 23.42 -0.67 20.12
C GLY A 94 22.50 0.22 19.28
N LEU A 95 21.18 0.17 19.50
CA LEU A 95 20.23 1.12 18.91
C LEU A 95 20.05 2.35 19.83
N SER A 96 20.19 3.54 19.27
CA SER A 96 19.75 4.81 19.87
C SER A 96 18.54 5.35 19.11
N VAL A 97 17.58 5.92 19.82
CA VAL A 97 16.37 6.53 19.23
C VAL A 97 16.23 7.93 19.78
N PHE A 98 15.97 8.91 18.92
CA PHE A 98 15.63 10.27 19.30
C PHE A 98 14.36 10.70 18.59
N ALA A 99 13.36 11.14 19.37
CA ALA A 99 12.28 11.94 18.82
C ALA A 99 12.72 13.40 18.81
N ILE A 100 12.48 14.11 17.73
CA ILE A 100 12.81 15.54 17.62
C ILE A 100 11.51 16.26 17.31
N SER A 101 11.14 17.23 18.16
CA SER A 101 9.98 18.11 17.95
C SER A 101 10.42 19.56 17.73
N GLU A 102 9.58 20.32 17.04
CA GLU A 102 9.75 21.76 16.84
C GLU A 102 9.02 22.57 17.95
N ASN A 103 9.21 23.89 17.95
CA ASN A 103 8.82 24.78 19.05
C ASN A 103 7.34 25.15 19.15
N ASP A 104 6.47 24.65 18.26
CA ASP A 104 5.05 25.03 18.28
C ASP A 104 4.30 24.43 19.49
N GLU A 105 4.96 23.60 20.29
CA GLU A 105 4.36 22.80 21.36
C GLU A 105 4.93 23.20 22.72
N SER A 106 4.06 23.26 23.73
CA SER A 106 4.53 23.53 25.10
C SER A 106 5.36 22.34 25.60
N ILE A 107 6.36 22.63 26.45
CA ILE A 107 7.21 21.58 27.05
C ILE A 107 6.33 20.64 27.89
N GLU A 108 5.30 21.18 28.53
CA GLU A 108 4.31 20.46 29.33
C GLU A 108 3.52 19.45 28.47
N ASP A 109 3.10 19.83 27.26
CA ASP A 109 2.39 18.92 26.34
C ASP A 109 3.28 17.76 25.90
N LEU A 110 4.55 18.05 25.59
CA LEU A 110 5.53 17.02 25.21
C LEU A 110 5.89 16.09 26.38
N GLN A 111 5.96 16.62 27.60
CA GLN A 111 6.12 15.82 28.82
C GLN A 111 4.92 14.89 29.04
N SER A 112 3.70 15.43 28.93
CA SER A 112 2.46 14.66 29.01
C SER A 112 2.40 13.56 27.94
N LEU A 113 2.80 13.85 26.71
CA LEU A 113 2.87 12.87 25.63
C LEU A 113 3.90 11.76 25.93
N LYS A 114 5.09 12.15 26.42
CA LYS A 114 6.16 11.22 26.83
C LYS A 114 5.67 10.26 27.92
N GLU A 115 4.95 10.77 28.92
CA GLU A 115 4.36 9.97 29.99
C GLU A 115 3.25 9.05 29.48
N LYS A 116 2.31 9.58 28.68
CA LYS A 116 1.18 8.84 28.11
C LYS A 116 1.61 7.66 27.26
N LEU A 117 2.66 7.82 26.45
CA LEU A 117 3.21 6.77 25.60
C LEU A 117 4.31 5.95 26.29
N ALA A 118 4.65 6.28 27.55
CA ALA A 118 5.75 5.68 28.30
C ALA A 118 7.07 5.63 27.50
N LEU A 119 7.42 6.71 26.80
CA LEU A 119 8.61 6.74 25.94
C LEU A 119 9.88 6.64 26.80
N LYS A 120 10.70 5.63 26.49
CA LYS A 120 11.96 5.35 27.20
C LYS A 120 13.19 5.96 26.53
N PHE A 121 12.99 6.68 25.43
CA PHE A 121 14.03 7.37 24.68
C PHE A 121 13.87 8.90 24.76
N PRO A 122 14.93 9.70 24.50
CA PRO A 122 14.86 11.15 24.59
C PRO A 122 13.95 11.78 23.54
N VAL A 123 13.25 12.85 23.95
CA VAL A 123 12.53 13.77 23.05
C VAL A 123 13.32 15.08 23.09
N LEU A 124 13.91 15.44 21.95
CA LEU A 124 14.75 16.61 21.74
C LEU A 124 13.94 17.78 21.18
N LEU A 125 14.35 18.99 21.52
CA LEU A 125 13.70 20.23 21.06
C LEU A 125 14.60 20.95 20.05
N ASP A 126 14.16 21.03 18.79
CA ASP A 126 14.75 21.90 17.77
C ASP A 126 13.96 23.20 17.67
N LYS A 127 14.16 24.08 18.66
CA LYS A 127 13.33 25.27 18.85
C LYS A 127 13.37 26.23 17.66
N ASP A 128 14.54 26.35 17.03
CA ASP A 128 14.75 27.28 15.93
C ASP A 128 14.58 26.61 14.55
N ARG A 129 14.12 25.35 14.53
CA ARG A 129 13.98 24.51 13.33
C ARG A 129 15.29 24.43 12.54
N GLU A 130 16.42 24.46 13.23
CA GLU A 130 17.75 24.48 12.62
C GLU A 130 18.03 23.16 11.93
N ILE A 131 17.75 22.04 12.59
CA ILE A 131 17.95 20.69 12.05
C ILE A 131 16.85 20.34 11.06
N TYR A 132 15.60 20.74 11.33
CA TYR A 132 14.52 20.62 10.35
C TYR A 132 14.87 21.30 9.02
N GLY A 133 15.43 22.51 9.09
CA GLY A 133 15.91 23.26 7.94
C GLY A 133 17.14 22.64 7.27
N LYS A 134 18.17 22.29 8.06
CA LYS A 134 19.40 21.66 7.56
C LYS A 134 19.11 20.37 6.81
N TYR A 135 18.21 19.53 7.33
CA TYR A 135 17.87 18.24 6.72
C TYR A 135 16.80 18.36 5.62
N GLY A 136 16.19 19.53 5.46
CA GLY A 136 15.25 19.82 4.36
C GLY A 136 13.88 19.15 4.54
N LEU A 137 13.40 19.05 5.78
CA LEU A 137 12.17 18.37 6.16
C LEU A 137 10.90 19.16 5.80
N PHE A 138 9.94 18.49 5.18
CA PHE A 138 8.63 19.08 4.82
C PHE A 138 7.43 18.13 4.98
N ILE A 139 7.67 16.86 5.33
CA ILE A 139 6.64 15.85 5.62
C ILE A 139 6.82 15.39 7.06
N PHE A 140 5.72 15.22 7.79
CA PHE A 140 5.74 14.82 9.21
C PHE A 140 4.67 13.75 9.51
N PRO A 141 4.98 12.74 10.34
CA PRO A 141 6.32 12.47 10.88
C PRO A 141 7.29 12.04 9.76
N SER A 142 8.59 12.16 9.98
CA SER A 142 9.61 11.59 9.08
C SER A 142 10.71 10.97 9.90
N THR A 143 11.10 9.75 9.54
CA THR A 143 12.09 8.98 10.30
C THR A 143 13.31 8.71 9.43
N ALA A 144 14.49 8.95 9.97
CA ALA A 144 15.78 8.62 9.37
C ALA A 144 16.47 7.53 10.20
N ILE A 145 17.23 6.65 9.53
CA ILE A 145 18.18 5.76 10.20
C ILE A 145 19.59 6.11 9.74
N ILE A 146 20.48 6.20 10.73
CA ILE A 146 21.91 6.45 10.56
C ILE A 146 22.66 5.18 10.98
N ASP A 147 23.58 4.72 10.13
CA ASP A 147 24.39 3.51 10.36
C ASP A 147 25.47 3.73 11.44
N GLN A 148 26.18 2.66 11.80
CA GLN A 148 27.23 2.69 12.83
C GLN A 148 28.42 3.59 12.44
N GLU A 149 28.62 3.85 11.16
CA GLU A 149 29.65 4.77 10.67
C GLU A 149 29.17 6.23 10.62
N GLY A 150 27.91 6.50 10.93
CA GLY A 150 27.32 7.84 10.97
C GLY A 150 26.74 8.31 9.65
N ARG A 151 26.44 7.40 8.71
CA ARG A 151 25.83 7.74 7.42
C ARG A 151 24.32 7.56 7.45
N PHE A 152 23.60 8.46 6.80
CA PHE A 152 22.17 8.34 6.54
C PHE A 152 21.92 7.23 5.51
N VAL A 153 21.16 6.19 5.86
CA VAL A 153 21.02 4.95 5.06
C VAL A 153 19.57 4.49 4.87
N PHE A 154 18.61 5.19 5.46
CA PHE A 154 17.19 4.89 5.34
C PHE A 154 16.33 6.07 5.72
N GLU A 155 15.24 6.27 4.98
CA GLU A 155 14.17 7.18 5.35
C GLU A 155 12.81 6.48 5.30
N TYR A 156 11.91 6.92 6.18
CA TYR A 156 10.50 6.60 6.13
C TYR A 156 9.69 7.88 6.30
N SER A 157 8.97 8.26 5.23
CA SER A 157 8.16 9.47 5.17
C SER A 157 6.73 9.20 5.67
N SER A 158 6.20 10.03 6.56
CA SER A 158 4.88 9.86 7.20
C SER A 158 4.82 8.60 8.09
N TYR A 159 3.64 7.98 8.17
CA TYR A 159 3.37 6.75 8.90
C TYR A 159 2.44 5.88 8.05
N GLY A 160 2.87 4.66 7.72
CA GLY A 160 2.09 3.62 7.04
C GLY A 160 1.90 2.38 7.91
N SER A 161 1.14 1.40 7.42
CA SER A 161 0.85 0.16 8.16
C SER A 161 2.08 -0.72 8.41
N ASP A 162 3.13 -0.56 7.60
CA ASP A 162 4.40 -1.29 7.63
C ASP A 162 5.51 -0.54 8.39
N PHE A 163 5.25 0.69 8.88
CA PHE A 163 6.23 1.56 9.52
C PHE A 163 7.10 0.86 10.57
N GLU A 164 6.47 0.17 11.52
CA GLU A 164 7.17 -0.49 12.63
C GLU A 164 8.04 -1.64 12.13
N GLN A 165 7.52 -2.45 11.20
CA GLN A 165 8.23 -3.59 10.64
C GLN A 165 9.44 -3.12 9.80
N ALA A 166 9.24 -2.14 8.92
CA ALA A 166 10.29 -1.62 8.04
C ALA A 166 11.47 -1.04 8.84
N LEU A 167 11.19 -0.21 9.86
CA LEU A 167 12.23 0.34 10.72
C LEU A 167 12.91 -0.74 11.57
N MET A 168 12.15 -1.69 12.13
CA MET A 168 12.69 -2.79 12.90
C MET A 168 13.66 -3.63 12.09
N ASP A 169 13.28 -3.99 10.87
CA ASP A 169 14.06 -4.87 10.00
C ASP A 169 15.33 -4.20 9.50
N LYS A 170 15.22 -2.95 9.03
CA LYS A 170 16.40 -2.16 8.65
C LYS A 170 17.35 -1.97 9.83
N SER A 171 16.83 -1.69 11.03
CA SER A 171 17.65 -1.56 12.24
C SER A 171 18.35 -2.87 12.59
N LYS A 172 17.66 -4.02 12.50
CA LYS A 172 18.27 -5.33 12.77
C LYS A 172 19.41 -5.66 11.80
N VAL A 173 19.24 -5.32 10.51
CA VAL A 173 20.28 -5.50 9.50
C VAL A 173 21.50 -4.65 9.82
N LEU A 174 21.31 -3.36 10.09
CA LEU A 174 22.42 -2.45 10.41
C LEU A 174 23.13 -2.79 11.71
N LEU A 175 22.43 -3.41 12.66
CA LEU A 175 23.00 -3.92 13.91
C LEU A 175 23.63 -5.32 13.76
N GLY A 176 23.58 -5.92 12.57
CA GLY A 176 24.09 -7.28 12.32
C GLY A 176 23.32 -8.38 13.08
N VAL A 177 22.10 -8.10 13.51
CA VAL A 177 21.22 -9.06 14.20
C VAL A 177 20.68 -10.11 13.22
N ILE A 178 20.40 -9.67 12.00
CA ILE A 178 20.06 -10.49 10.85
C ILE A 178 20.90 -10.00 9.67
N SER A 179 21.25 -10.88 8.76
CA SER A 179 21.90 -10.51 7.50
C SER A 179 20.90 -9.91 6.51
N GLU A 180 21.39 -9.14 5.52
CA GLU A 180 20.56 -8.70 4.39
C GLU A 180 19.93 -9.89 3.65
N GLU A 181 20.62 -11.02 3.57
CA GLU A 181 20.06 -12.25 2.98
C GLU A 181 18.95 -12.86 3.82
N GLU A 182 19.05 -12.82 5.15
CA GLU A 182 17.99 -13.28 6.05
C GLU A 182 16.79 -12.35 6.03
N LEU A 183 17.02 -11.04 5.95
CA LEU A 183 15.97 -10.06 5.70
C LEU A 183 15.32 -10.35 4.35
N ALA A 184 16.08 -10.41 3.26
CA ALA A 184 15.57 -10.74 1.93
C ALA A 184 14.85 -12.09 1.90
N ARG A 185 15.28 -13.09 2.68
CA ARG A 185 14.56 -14.37 2.83
C ARG A 185 13.25 -14.20 3.62
N SER A 186 13.22 -13.36 4.64
CA SER A 186 12.01 -13.07 5.41
C SER A 186 11.01 -12.21 4.62
N GLU A 187 11.48 -11.19 3.92
CA GLU A 187 10.73 -10.36 2.98
C GLU A 187 10.24 -11.23 1.82
N MET A 188 11.10 -12.06 1.21
CA MET A 188 10.68 -13.01 0.18
C MET A 188 9.69 -14.05 0.74
N LYS A 189 9.74 -14.42 2.03
CA LYS A 189 8.73 -15.28 2.67
C LYS A 189 7.41 -14.55 2.96
N HIS A 190 7.43 -13.22 3.06
CA HIS A 190 6.26 -12.37 3.26
C HIS A 190 5.66 -11.85 1.93
N GLU A 191 6.50 -11.64 0.90
CA GLU A 191 6.19 -11.10 -0.43
C GLU A 191 5.88 -12.24 -1.41
N ILE A 192 6.63 -13.33 -1.34
CA ILE A 192 6.15 -14.66 -1.74
C ILE A 192 5.51 -15.24 -0.49
N GLN A 193 4.25 -14.89 -0.25
CA GLN A 193 3.37 -15.87 0.35
C GLN A 193 3.57 -17.12 -0.50
N GLU A 194 4.23 -18.15 0.04
CA GLU A 194 4.09 -19.48 -0.53
C GLU A 194 2.60 -19.73 -0.45
N LEU A 195 1.89 -19.39 -1.52
CA LEU A 195 0.52 -19.79 -1.73
C LEU A 195 0.55 -21.26 -1.41
N THR A 196 -0.22 -21.65 -0.39
CA THR A 196 -0.35 -23.05 -0.04
C THR A 196 -0.68 -23.82 -1.32
N PRO A 197 -0.37 -25.12 -1.43
CA PRO A 197 -0.77 -25.90 -2.60
C PRO A 197 -2.22 -25.62 -3.03
N GLU A 198 -3.11 -25.41 -2.06
CA GLU A 198 -4.51 -25.00 -2.21
C GLU A 198 -4.65 -23.58 -2.77
N ALA A 199 -3.92 -22.57 -2.28
CA ALA A 199 -3.99 -21.22 -2.81
C ALA A 199 -3.37 -21.11 -4.23
N LYS A 200 -2.32 -21.88 -4.54
CA LYS A 200 -1.79 -22.03 -5.91
C LYS A 200 -2.81 -22.70 -6.82
N GLU A 201 -3.55 -23.67 -6.31
CA GLU A 201 -4.65 -24.29 -7.04
C GLU A 201 -5.82 -23.32 -7.23
N ALA A 202 -6.17 -22.54 -6.21
CA ALA A 202 -7.22 -21.52 -6.27
C ALA A 202 -6.95 -20.51 -7.37
N GLN A 203 -5.72 -19.98 -7.43
CA GLN A 203 -5.31 -19.07 -8.49
C GLN A 203 -5.33 -19.73 -9.88
N ARG A 204 -4.89 -20.99 -10.00
CA ARG A 204 -4.96 -21.73 -11.27
C ARG A 204 -6.40 -21.91 -11.77
N GLU A 205 -7.32 -22.25 -10.86
CA GLU A 205 -8.74 -22.39 -11.19
C GLU A 205 -9.35 -21.02 -11.57
N MET A 206 -8.98 -19.93 -10.89
CA MET A 206 -9.39 -18.58 -11.25
C MET A 206 -8.88 -18.14 -12.63
N GLN A 207 -7.62 -18.40 -12.94
CA GLN A 207 -7.04 -18.09 -14.26
C GLN A 207 -7.71 -18.88 -15.38
N THR A 208 -8.00 -20.16 -15.12
CA THR A 208 -8.75 -21.01 -16.04
C THR A 208 -10.15 -20.45 -16.28
N ALA A 209 -10.84 -20.01 -15.23
CA ALA A 209 -12.13 -19.36 -15.36
C ALA A 209 -12.06 -18.08 -16.20
N ARG A 210 -11.05 -17.23 -15.99
CA ARG A 210 -10.86 -15.99 -16.76
C ARG A 210 -10.70 -16.27 -18.27
N ILE A 211 -9.94 -17.31 -18.62
CA ILE A 211 -9.78 -17.76 -20.02
C ILE A 211 -11.11 -18.30 -20.58
N LEU A 212 -11.91 -18.99 -19.78
CA LEU A 212 -13.21 -19.50 -20.21
C LEU A 212 -14.21 -18.35 -20.43
N ILE A 213 -14.21 -17.33 -19.55
CA ILE A 213 -15.03 -16.12 -19.69
C ILE A 213 -14.68 -15.38 -20.99
N SER A 214 -13.39 -15.18 -21.27
CA SER A 214 -12.96 -14.50 -22.50
C SER A 214 -13.33 -15.25 -23.80
N ARG A 215 -13.59 -16.56 -23.69
CA ARG A 215 -14.12 -17.41 -24.78
C ARG A 215 -15.64 -17.49 -24.81
N GLY A 216 -16.35 -16.72 -23.98
CA GLY A 216 -17.81 -16.77 -23.86
C GLY A 216 -18.34 -18.04 -23.19
N MET A 217 -17.49 -18.85 -22.56
CA MET A 217 -17.87 -20.12 -21.92
C MET A 217 -18.20 -19.92 -20.42
N GLY A 218 -19.12 -18.99 -20.11
CA GLY A 218 -19.48 -18.61 -18.74
C GLY A 218 -19.95 -19.78 -17.88
N SER A 219 -20.76 -20.69 -18.44
CA SER A 219 -21.25 -21.89 -17.73
C SER A 219 -20.14 -22.85 -17.29
N LYS A 220 -19.02 -22.91 -18.02
CA LYS A 220 -17.83 -23.70 -17.63
C LYS A 220 -16.90 -22.93 -16.69
N ALA A 221 -16.93 -21.61 -16.74
CA ALA A 221 -16.11 -20.74 -15.89
C ALA A 221 -16.63 -20.70 -14.45
N LEU A 222 -17.95 -20.69 -14.25
CA LEU A 222 -18.56 -20.60 -12.92
C LEU A 222 -18.09 -21.70 -11.95
N PRO A 223 -18.11 -23.01 -12.27
CA PRO A 223 -17.63 -24.03 -11.35
C PRO A 223 -16.13 -23.89 -11.03
N LYS A 224 -15.34 -23.31 -11.94
CA LYS A 224 -13.92 -23.03 -11.75
C LYS A 224 -13.71 -21.91 -10.73
N LEU A 225 -14.50 -20.84 -10.80
CA LEU A 225 -14.51 -19.77 -9.79
C LEU A 225 -14.98 -20.26 -8.43
N LEU A 226 -16.04 -21.08 -8.37
CA LEU A 226 -16.52 -21.62 -7.09
C LEU A 226 -15.49 -22.54 -6.44
N LYS A 227 -14.77 -23.35 -7.23
CA LYS A 227 -13.66 -24.16 -6.71
C LYS A 227 -12.52 -23.27 -6.20
N ALA A 228 -12.16 -22.22 -6.95
CA ALA A 228 -11.16 -21.24 -6.50
C ALA A 228 -11.57 -20.61 -5.15
N LEU A 229 -12.82 -20.17 -5.01
CA LEU A 229 -13.35 -19.56 -3.79
C LEU A 229 -13.48 -20.52 -2.60
N LYS A 230 -13.59 -21.82 -2.87
CA LYS A 230 -13.57 -22.86 -1.82
C LYS A 230 -12.16 -23.08 -1.29
N LEU A 231 -11.16 -23.00 -2.16
CA LEU A 231 -9.75 -23.18 -1.82
C LEU A 231 -9.16 -21.92 -1.18
N ASP A 232 -9.58 -20.75 -1.65
CA ASP A 232 -9.19 -19.44 -1.13
C ASP A 232 -10.37 -18.47 -1.21
N SER A 233 -10.99 -18.21 -0.05
CA SER A 233 -12.14 -17.32 0.06
C SER A 233 -11.81 -15.83 -0.03
N SER A 234 -10.52 -15.46 -0.02
CA SER A 234 -10.06 -14.08 -0.08
C SER A 234 -10.02 -13.49 -1.50
N LEU A 235 -10.21 -14.34 -2.53
CA LEU A 235 -10.15 -13.95 -3.94
C LEU A 235 -11.35 -13.07 -4.35
N VAL A 236 -11.28 -11.76 -4.05
CA VAL A 236 -12.33 -10.77 -4.37
C VAL A 236 -12.67 -10.77 -5.86
N ASP A 237 -11.66 -10.79 -6.73
CA ASP A 237 -11.85 -10.86 -8.19
C ASP A 237 -12.69 -12.08 -8.62
N ALA A 238 -12.46 -13.24 -8.00
CA ALA A 238 -13.21 -14.46 -8.30
C ALA A 238 -14.67 -14.32 -7.87
N ARG A 239 -14.96 -13.63 -6.75
CA ARG A 239 -16.32 -13.30 -6.32
C ARG A 239 -17.02 -12.38 -7.31
N LEU A 240 -16.34 -11.32 -7.76
CA LEU A 240 -16.89 -10.38 -8.74
C LEU A 240 -17.22 -11.07 -10.06
N MET A 241 -16.32 -11.93 -10.56
CA MET A 241 -16.57 -12.72 -11.76
C MET A 241 -17.74 -13.69 -11.58
N ALA A 242 -17.81 -14.39 -10.44
CA ALA A 242 -18.89 -15.33 -10.16
C ALA A 242 -20.24 -14.59 -10.06
N GLY A 243 -20.28 -13.44 -9.38
CA GLY A 243 -21.45 -12.59 -9.28
C GLY A 243 -21.95 -12.13 -10.65
N ARG A 244 -21.05 -11.72 -11.56
CA ARG A 244 -21.42 -11.36 -12.94
C ARG A 244 -22.00 -12.55 -13.72
N LEU A 245 -21.38 -13.73 -13.63
CA LEU A 245 -21.89 -14.93 -14.28
C LEU A 245 -23.26 -15.36 -13.72
N TYR A 246 -23.50 -15.15 -12.42
CA TYR A 246 -24.82 -15.38 -11.84
C TYR A 246 -25.86 -14.38 -12.31
N ILE A 247 -25.51 -13.10 -12.53
CA ILE A 247 -26.40 -12.12 -13.18
C ILE A 247 -26.75 -12.60 -14.60
N GLU A 248 -25.77 -13.03 -15.39
CA GLU A 248 -25.99 -13.52 -16.76
C GLU A 248 -26.89 -14.77 -16.79
N ALA A 249 -26.80 -15.61 -15.76
CA ALA A 249 -27.66 -16.77 -15.57
C ALA A 249 -29.00 -16.45 -14.88
N GLU A 250 -29.31 -15.16 -14.67
CA GLU A 250 -30.50 -14.66 -13.95
C GLU A 250 -30.67 -15.22 -12.52
N ASN A 251 -29.59 -15.76 -11.93
CA ASN A 251 -29.58 -16.23 -10.55
C ASN A 251 -29.19 -15.09 -9.61
N PHE A 252 -30.13 -14.17 -9.41
CA PHE A 252 -29.92 -12.94 -8.64
C PHE A 252 -29.62 -13.19 -7.16
N GLY A 253 -30.12 -14.29 -6.57
CA GLY A 253 -29.85 -14.63 -5.18
C GLY A 253 -28.36 -14.94 -4.93
N GLU A 254 -27.79 -15.82 -5.75
CA GLU A 254 -26.36 -16.14 -5.67
C GLU A 254 -25.49 -14.94 -6.07
N ALA A 255 -25.90 -14.18 -7.09
CA ALA A 255 -25.20 -12.95 -7.49
C ALA A 255 -25.09 -11.97 -6.32
N LYS A 256 -26.21 -11.70 -5.62
CA LYS A 256 -26.25 -10.83 -4.44
C LYS A 256 -25.24 -11.29 -3.39
N ALA A 257 -25.26 -12.58 -3.03
CA ALA A 257 -24.38 -13.14 -2.02
C ALA A 257 -22.89 -13.00 -2.38
N GLN A 258 -22.52 -13.13 -3.67
CA GLN A 258 -21.12 -12.93 -4.08
C GLN A 258 -20.69 -11.47 -3.97
N PHE A 259 -21.53 -10.51 -4.36
CA PHE A 259 -21.19 -9.08 -4.27
C PHE A 259 -21.17 -8.57 -2.83
N GLU A 260 -22.07 -9.06 -1.96
CA GLU A 260 -22.04 -8.73 -0.53
C GLU A 260 -20.73 -9.21 0.12
N LYS A 261 -20.32 -10.46 -0.12
CA LYS A 261 -19.03 -10.99 0.36
C LYS A 261 -17.82 -10.25 -0.23
N ALA A 262 -17.91 -9.78 -1.47
CA ALA A 262 -16.87 -8.94 -2.06
C ALA A 262 -16.76 -7.60 -1.32
N LEU A 263 -17.89 -6.99 -0.92
CA LEU A 263 -17.94 -5.74 -0.16
C LEU A 263 -17.53 -5.89 1.31
N GLU A 264 -17.70 -7.06 1.91
CA GLU A 264 -17.14 -7.37 3.23
C GLU A 264 -15.60 -7.33 3.20
N SER A 265 -15.00 -7.77 2.10
CA SER A 265 -13.55 -7.80 1.91
C SER A 265 -12.98 -6.46 1.47
N ASP A 266 -13.65 -5.80 0.52
CA ASP A 266 -13.31 -4.46 0.03
C ASP A 266 -14.56 -3.56 0.01
N PRO A 267 -14.80 -2.80 1.09
CA PRO A 267 -15.91 -1.85 1.15
C PRO A 267 -15.83 -0.72 0.10
N GLY A 268 -14.65 -0.48 -0.48
CA GLY A 268 -14.41 0.53 -1.51
C GLY A 268 -14.68 0.06 -2.93
N SER A 269 -14.92 -1.25 -3.15
CA SER A 269 -15.06 -1.83 -4.48
C SER A 269 -16.26 -1.26 -5.25
N HIS A 270 -16.01 -0.35 -6.20
CA HIS A 270 -17.07 0.19 -7.06
C HIS A 270 -17.71 -0.89 -7.94
N ASP A 271 -16.94 -1.90 -8.37
CA ASP A 271 -17.43 -3.00 -9.19
C ASP A 271 -18.40 -3.90 -8.42
N ALA A 272 -18.10 -4.19 -7.15
CA ALA A 272 -19.00 -4.94 -6.29
C ALA A 272 -20.31 -4.15 -6.05
N ARG A 273 -20.21 -2.83 -5.85
CA ARG A 273 -21.38 -1.94 -5.69
C ARG A 273 -22.23 -1.85 -6.97
N ILE A 274 -21.62 -1.77 -8.15
CA ILE A 274 -22.33 -1.82 -9.44
C ILE A 274 -23.06 -3.16 -9.58
N GLY A 275 -22.38 -4.26 -9.28
CA GLY A 275 -22.96 -5.60 -9.32
C GLY A 275 -24.16 -5.75 -8.39
N LEU A 276 -23.99 -5.38 -7.11
CA LEU A 276 -25.07 -5.40 -6.13
C LEU A 276 -26.23 -4.49 -6.51
N GLY A 277 -25.95 -3.26 -6.97
CA GLY A 277 -26.96 -2.33 -7.46
C GLY A 277 -27.73 -2.87 -8.66
N THR A 278 -27.05 -3.57 -9.58
CA THR A 278 -27.69 -4.22 -10.73
C THR A 278 -28.63 -5.35 -10.29
N VAL A 279 -28.21 -6.16 -9.31
CA VAL A 279 -29.02 -7.24 -8.75
C VAL A 279 -30.25 -6.70 -8.02
N LEU A 280 -30.08 -5.63 -7.21
CA LEU A 280 -31.18 -4.97 -6.50
C LEU A 280 -32.19 -4.32 -7.46
N LEU A 281 -31.69 -3.71 -8.55
CA LEU A 281 -32.52 -3.17 -9.62
C LEU A 281 -33.36 -4.26 -10.29
N ALA A 282 -32.78 -5.44 -10.55
CA ALA A 282 -33.50 -6.59 -11.11
C ALA A 282 -34.55 -7.14 -10.13
N ALA A 283 -34.24 -7.14 -8.82
CA ALA A 283 -35.17 -7.54 -7.76
C ALA A 283 -36.28 -6.51 -7.48
N GLY A 284 -36.19 -5.31 -8.06
CA GLY A 284 -37.16 -4.22 -7.84
C GLY A 284 -36.95 -3.43 -6.54
N ASP A 285 -35.87 -3.67 -5.81
CA ASP A 285 -35.49 -2.87 -4.64
C ASP A 285 -34.78 -1.59 -5.11
N LEU A 286 -35.58 -0.65 -5.62
CA LEU A 286 -35.10 0.53 -6.32
C LEU A 286 -34.38 1.51 -5.38
N ASP A 287 -34.74 1.57 -4.09
CA ASP A 287 -34.09 2.44 -3.11
C ASP A 287 -32.71 1.91 -2.72
N ALA A 288 -32.58 0.61 -2.45
CA ALA A 288 -31.28 0.01 -2.18
C ALA A 288 -30.38 0.04 -3.43
N ALA A 289 -30.94 -0.18 -4.62
CA ALA A 289 -30.20 -0.09 -5.88
C ALA A 289 -29.63 1.32 -6.10
N GLU A 290 -30.43 2.36 -5.91
CA GLU A 290 -29.98 3.76 -6.00
C GLU A 290 -28.80 4.02 -5.05
N ALA A 291 -28.92 3.64 -3.78
CA ALA A 291 -27.90 3.89 -2.77
C ALA A 291 -26.55 3.24 -3.12
N GLN A 292 -26.56 2.00 -3.65
CA GLN A 292 -25.32 1.32 -4.05
C GLN A 292 -24.72 1.95 -5.31
N LEU A 293 -25.53 2.30 -6.29
CA LEU A 293 -25.06 2.85 -7.57
C LEU A 293 -24.54 4.28 -7.44
N GLN A 294 -25.12 5.10 -6.56
CA GLN A 294 -24.57 6.43 -6.24
C GLN A 294 -23.19 6.33 -5.59
N LYS A 295 -23.02 5.42 -4.62
CA LYS A 295 -21.71 5.17 -4.00
C LYS A 295 -20.70 4.66 -5.02
N ALA A 296 -21.12 3.75 -5.90
CA ALA A 296 -20.25 3.26 -6.97
C ALA A 296 -19.81 4.40 -7.91
N ALA A 297 -20.73 5.27 -8.32
CA ALA A 297 -20.42 6.40 -9.21
C ALA A 297 -19.49 7.43 -8.56
N ALA A 298 -19.55 7.60 -7.23
CA ALA A 298 -18.66 8.50 -6.50
C ALA A 298 -17.23 7.94 -6.33
N LEU A 299 -17.11 6.61 -6.17
CA LEU A 299 -15.83 5.93 -5.95
C LEU A 299 -15.12 5.56 -7.26
N ASN A 300 -15.86 5.42 -8.36
CA ASN A 300 -15.32 4.96 -9.64
C ASN A 300 -14.76 6.14 -10.46
N PRO A 301 -13.47 6.10 -10.85
CA PRO A 301 -12.89 7.05 -11.81
C PRO A 301 -13.61 7.06 -13.18
N ASP A 302 -14.22 5.93 -13.57
CA ASP A 302 -15.04 5.77 -14.77
C ASP A 302 -16.47 5.28 -14.43
N PRO A 303 -17.36 6.19 -14.00
CA PRO A 303 -18.66 5.81 -13.48
C PRO A 303 -19.71 5.56 -14.58
N ALA A 304 -19.34 5.47 -15.87
CA ALA A 304 -20.31 5.39 -16.97
C ALA A 304 -21.33 4.26 -16.79
N LEU A 305 -20.87 3.06 -16.44
CA LEU A 305 -21.76 1.93 -16.17
C LEU A 305 -22.63 2.12 -14.92
N ALA A 306 -22.07 2.69 -13.85
CA ALA A 306 -22.82 2.99 -12.62
C ALA A 306 -23.94 4.01 -12.87
N LEU A 307 -23.63 5.08 -13.61
CA LEU A 307 -24.59 6.11 -14.01
C LEU A 307 -25.66 5.54 -14.94
N TYR A 308 -25.29 4.67 -15.88
CA TYR A 308 -26.26 4.01 -16.74
C TYR A 308 -27.26 3.17 -15.91
N ARG A 309 -26.77 2.33 -14.98
CA ARG A 309 -27.65 1.56 -14.08
C ARG A 309 -28.49 2.47 -13.18
N LEU A 310 -27.93 3.58 -12.70
CA LEU A 310 -28.67 4.55 -11.88
C LEU A 310 -29.80 5.24 -12.68
N GLY A 311 -29.57 5.52 -13.97
CA GLY A 311 -30.61 5.98 -14.89
C GLY A 311 -31.76 4.97 -15.00
N GLN A 312 -31.46 3.67 -15.07
CA GLN A 312 -32.49 2.61 -15.10
C GLN A 312 -33.29 2.54 -13.79
N VAL A 313 -32.65 2.81 -12.64
CA VAL A 313 -33.35 2.93 -11.36
C VAL A 313 -34.34 4.10 -11.40
N TYR A 314 -33.90 5.29 -11.81
CA TYR A 314 -34.77 6.47 -11.90
C TYR A 314 -35.92 6.29 -12.88
N GLU A 315 -35.68 5.62 -14.00
CA GLU A 315 -36.71 5.27 -14.97
C GLU A 315 -37.78 4.36 -14.34
N LYS A 316 -37.37 3.29 -13.64
CA LYS A 316 -38.31 2.38 -12.94
C LYS A 316 -39.05 3.06 -11.78
N LYS A 317 -38.46 4.08 -11.15
CA LYS A 317 -39.15 4.93 -10.15
C LYS A 317 -40.12 5.95 -10.77
N GLY A 318 -40.13 6.11 -12.09
CA GLY A 318 -40.92 7.14 -12.78
C GLY A 318 -40.31 8.54 -12.75
N GLU A 319 -39.07 8.69 -12.27
CA GLU A 319 -38.35 9.96 -12.18
C GLU A 319 -37.67 10.32 -13.52
N ILE A 320 -38.47 10.40 -14.59
CA ILE A 320 -38.01 10.45 -15.99
C ILE A 320 -36.99 11.58 -16.25
N ARG A 321 -37.19 12.76 -15.66
CA ARG A 321 -36.24 13.89 -15.83
C ARG A 321 -34.86 13.60 -15.25
N LYS A 322 -34.79 12.93 -14.09
CA LYS A 322 -33.52 12.52 -13.48
C LYS A 322 -32.89 11.43 -14.34
N ALA A 323 -33.66 10.41 -14.74
CA ALA A 323 -33.19 9.34 -15.59
C ALA A 323 -32.51 9.86 -16.88
N MET A 324 -33.15 10.78 -17.61
CA MET A 324 -32.57 11.37 -18.82
C MET A 324 -31.25 12.11 -18.56
N THR A 325 -31.18 12.86 -17.46
CA THR A 325 -29.97 13.58 -17.08
C THR A 325 -28.84 12.60 -16.75
N THR A 326 -29.12 11.60 -15.93
CA THR A 326 -28.14 10.57 -15.53
C THR A 326 -27.66 9.74 -16.71
N TYR A 327 -28.54 9.38 -17.66
CA TYR A 327 -28.14 8.71 -18.89
C TYR A 327 -27.24 9.58 -19.77
N ARG A 328 -27.53 10.89 -19.87
CA ARG A 328 -26.67 11.82 -20.61
C ARG A 328 -25.29 11.90 -19.98
N ASP A 329 -25.22 11.95 -18.65
CA ASP A 329 -23.95 11.96 -17.92
C ASP A 329 -23.16 10.67 -18.16
N ALA A 330 -23.82 9.51 -18.15
CA ALA A 330 -23.19 8.22 -18.47
C ALA A 330 -22.54 8.24 -19.87
N ILE A 331 -23.26 8.72 -20.88
CA ILE A 331 -22.76 8.85 -22.26
C ILE A 331 -21.59 9.84 -22.32
N HIS A 332 -21.71 10.98 -21.65
CA HIS A 332 -20.66 12.00 -21.67
C HIS A 332 -19.36 11.48 -21.02
N ARG A 333 -19.46 10.73 -19.91
CA ARG A 333 -18.31 10.10 -19.28
C ARG A 333 -17.67 9.04 -20.19
N GLN A 334 -18.47 8.19 -20.83
CA GLN A 334 -17.98 7.20 -21.80
C GLN A 334 -17.22 7.86 -22.97
N LEU A 335 -17.79 8.93 -23.56
CA LEU A 335 -17.19 9.61 -24.71
C LEU A 335 -15.92 10.37 -24.36
N LYS A 336 -15.87 10.98 -23.18
CA LYS A 336 -14.66 11.64 -22.66
C LYS A 336 -13.52 10.64 -22.48
N MET A 337 -13.83 9.43 -22.02
CA MET A 337 -12.86 8.34 -21.84
C MET A 337 -12.33 7.81 -23.16
N GLU A 338 -13.17 7.68 -24.18
CA GLU A 338 -12.76 7.22 -25.52
C GLU A 338 -11.98 8.28 -26.32
N GLY A 339 -11.73 9.46 -25.75
CA GLY A 339 -11.06 10.58 -26.42
C GLY A 339 -11.86 11.15 -27.60
N LYS A 340 -13.19 10.90 -27.64
CA LYS A 340 -14.06 11.24 -28.78
C LYS A 340 -14.75 12.60 -28.66
N THR A 341 -14.51 13.36 -27.60
CA THR A 341 -14.98 14.75 -27.47
C THR A 341 -13.84 15.72 -27.72
N LYS A 342 -13.87 16.38 -28.90
CA LYS A 342 -13.23 17.68 -29.13
C LYS A 342 -14.11 18.79 -28.56
#